data_AF-A0A5N6A165-F1
#
_entry.id   AF-A0A5N6A165-F1
#
_cell.length_a   1.000
_cell.length_b   1.000
_cell.length_c   1.000
_cell.angle_alpha   90.00
_cell.angle_beta   90.00
_cell.angle_gamma   90.00
#
_symmetry.space_group_name_H-M   'P 1'
#
loop_
_entity.id
_entity.type
_entity.pdbx_description
1 polymer ?
#
loop_
_entity_poly.entity_id
_entity_poly.type
_entity_poly.pdbx_seq_one_letter_code
_entity_poly.pdbx_strand_id
1 'polypeptide(L)'
;MIPTQRAHRIVAALAVPAFFLTAACGSESGDDEGNGDGPVATVSGEPGEQPEIEIDADASVAEETVVEVLREGEGAEVAEGDYLRMDVVATAVAQEAELVNTWRTTEGEPTEQSEDGAKPQVIAQANVESSLPQTVTEPLVGQQVGSRVQVEGQAGELLGAAAQQVGLQEDDGVVWVFDIVAAASVDPAGSVEGEQAETEDGLPTVEMADEGPQITVPEGEDPPAELQEQLLVEGDGPEVANGQALVVQYTGVTWADGEVFDSSWERESASAFQIGTGSVVPGWDQGLVGKHVGDRVLLVIPPDMAYGDQENGGIPAGSTLVFVVDIIGAA
;
A
#
# COMPACT_ATOMS: atom_id res chain seq x y z
N MET A 1 64.88 16.54 29.28
CA MET A 1 64.72 17.54 28.20
C MET A 1 63.23 17.69 27.91
N ILE A 2 62.66 18.82 28.32
CA ILE A 2 61.39 19.41 27.84
C ILE A 2 61.77 20.16 26.54
N PRO A 3 60.98 20.24 25.45
CA PRO A 3 59.60 20.72 25.50
C PRO A 3 58.53 20.10 24.60
N THR A 4 57.32 20.29 25.11
CA THR A 4 56.01 20.37 24.49
C THR A 4 55.89 21.46 23.42
N GLN A 5 55.16 21.19 22.33
CA GLN A 5 54.54 22.20 21.46
C GLN A 5 53.13 21.69 21.11
N ARG A 6 52.09 22.29 21.73
CA ARG A 6 51.32 23.47 21.31
C ARG A 6 50.25 23.14 20.25
N ALA A 7 49.06 22.89 20.77
CA ALA A 7 47.79 22.98 20.05
C ALA A 7 47.66 24.32 19.31
N HIS A 8 47.22 24.27 18.06
CA HIS A 8 46.63 25.40 17.36
C HIS A 8 45.18 25.05 17.05
N ARG A 9 44.27 25.68 17.80
CA ARG A 9 42.85 25.78 17.45
C ARG A 9 42.77 26.72 16.25
N ILE A 10 42.32 26.21 15.10
CA ILE A 10 41.88 27.04 13.98
C ILE A 10 40.36 27.14 14.12
N VAL A 11 39.91 28.32 14.57
CA VAL A 11 38.51 28.76 14.49
C VAL A 11 38.31 29.26 13.07
N ALA A 12 37.59 28.49 12.25
CA ALA A 12 37.08 28.95 10.97
C ALA A 12 35.69 29.54 11.21
N ALA A 13 35.62 30.86 11.28
CA ALA A 13 34.38 31.62 11.21
C ALA A 13 33.91 31.64 9.75
N LEU A 14 32.85 30.89 9.44
CA LEU A 14 32.15 30.97 8.16
C LEU A 14 31.08 32.07 8.27
N ALA A 15 31.29 33.12 7.48
CA ALA A 15 30.43 34.27 7.37
C ALA A 15 29.14 33.92 6.60
N VAL A 16 28.00 34.19 7.22
CA VAL A 16 26.67 34.17 6.59
C VAL A 16 26.49 35.47 5.79
N PRO A 17 26.22 35.44 4.48
CA PRO A 17 25.75 36.62 3.77
C PRO A 17 24.24 36.75 4.00
N ALA A 18 23.87 37.66 4.91
CA ALA A 18 22.51 38.17 5.03
C ALA A 18 22.19 39.05 3.82
N PHE A 19 21.35 38.56 2.91
CA PHE A 19 20.72 39.39 1.89
C PHE A 19 19.38 39.91 2.42
N PHE A 20 19.39 41.15 2.88
CA PHE A 20 18.20 41.98 3.02
C PHE A 20 17.89 42.61 1.65
N LEU A 21 16.76 42.26 1.04
CA LEU A 21 16.16 43.05 -0.03
C LEU A 21 14.67 43.28 0.26
N THR A 22 14.42 44.47 0.78
CA THR A 22 13.27 45.36 0.61
C THR A 22 11.95 44.78 0.09
N ALA A 23 10.92 44.87 0.93
CA ALA A 23 9.53 44.92 0.53
C ALA A 23 9.30 46.00 -0.55
N ALA A 24 8.68 45.61 -1.65
CA ALA A 24 7.99 46.50 -2.56
C ALA A 24 6.51 46.13 -2.55
N CYS A 25 5.69 47.00 -1.95
CA CYS A 25 4.26 47.03 -2.21
C CYS A 25 4.06 47.45 -3.68
N GLY A 26 3.49 46.57 -4.48
CA GLY A 26 2.92 46.88 -5.79
C GLY A 26 1.49 46.36 -5.80
N SER A 27 0.54 47.25 -5.51
CA SER A 27 -0.88 47.01 -5.75
C SER A 27 -1.15 47.35 -7.22
N GLU A 28 -1.26 46.33 -8.06
CA GLU A 28 -1.78 46.49 -9.42
C GLU A 28 -2.75 45.33 -9.64
N SER A 29 -4.04 45.65 -9.47
CA SER A 29 -5.17 44.82 -9.85
C SER A 29 -5.19 44.71 -11.37
N GLY A 30 -4.67 43.58 -11.87
CA GLY A 30 -4.90 43.09 -13.21
C GLY A 30 -5.84 41.90 -13.10
N ASP A 31 -7.01 42.02 -13.72
CA ASP A 31 -7.86 40.90 -14.05
C ASP A 31 -7.08 40.01 -15.03
N ASP A 32 -6.47 38.95 -14.52
CA ASP A 32 -5.90 37.87 -15.34
C ASP A 32 -7.01 36.84 -15.51
N GLU A 33 -7.64 36.85 -16.69
CA GLU A 33 -8.49 35.74 -17.12
C GLU A 33 -7.60 34.50 -17.19
N GLY A 34 -7.68 33.67 -16.14
CA GLY A 34 -6.78 32.56 -15.85
C GLY A 34 -6.63 31.61 -17.02
N ASN A 35 -5.45 31.62 -17.61
CA ASN A 35 -5.04 30.59 -18.55
C ASN A 35 -4.48 29.42 -17.72
N GLY A 36 -5.32 28.39 -17.53
CA GLY A 36 -5.15 27.27 -16.62
C GLY A 36 -3.97 26.34 -16.93
N ASP A 37 -2.89 26.52 -16.17
CA ASP A 37 -1.67 25.69 -16.21
C ASP A 37 -1.14 25.38 -14.80
N GLY A 38 -1.93 25.72 -13.77
CA GLY A 38 -1.62 25.49 -12.36
C GLY A 38 -2.68 24.62 -11.69
N PRO A 39 -2.43 24.16 -10.46
CA PRO A 39 -3.34 23.28 -9.76
C PRO A 39 -4.71 23.95 -9.55
N VAL A 40 -5.78 23.19 -9.75
CA VAL A 40 -7.17 23.64 -9.54
C VAL A 40 -7.62 23.47 -8.09
N ALA A 41 -6.91 22.65 -7.31
CA ALA A 41 -7.14 22.49 -5.89
C ALA A 41 -5.98 23.02 -5.04
N THR A 42 -6.34 23.66 -3.94
CA THR A 42 -5.42 23.94 -2.83
C THR A 42 -5.59 22.87 -1.77
N VAL A 43 -4.50 22.23 -1.38
CA VAL A 43 -4.49 21.17 -0.37
C VAL A 43 -3.72 21.63 0.86
N SER A 44 -4.29 21.40 2.03
CA SER A 44 -3.66 21.73 3.31
C SER A 44 -3.78 20.60 4.34
N GLY A 45 -3.07 20.74 5.46
CA GLY A 45 -2.91 19.71 6.49
C GLY A 45 -1.55 19.00 6.45
N GLU A 46 -1.19 18.33 7.54
CA GLU A 46 0.06 17.56 7.62
C GLU A 46 -0.12 16.14 7.04
N PRO A 47 0.91 15.54 6.43
CA PRO A 47 0.86 14.14 6.01
C PRO A 47 0.49 13.21 7.18
N GLY A 48 -0.38 12.24 6.92
CA GLY A 48 -0.96 11.31 7.90
C GLY A 48 -2.31 11.78 8.46
N GLU A 49 -2.61 13.08 8.43
CA GLU A 49 -3.92 13.63 8.78
C GLU A 49 -4.80 13.79 7.54
N GLN A 50 -6.13 13.70 7.66
CA GLN A 50 -7.01 13.91 6.52
C GLN A 50 -6.76 15.31 5.92
N PRO A 51 -6.41 15.42 4.63
CA PRO A 51 -6.20 16.72 3.99
C PRO A 51 -7.50 17.51 3.90
N GLU A 52 -7.40 18.83 4.01
CA GLU A 52 -8.45 19.75 3.56
C GLU A 52 -8.16 20.12 2.10
N ILE A 53 -9.13 19.86 1.21
CA ILE A 53 -9.02 20.10 -0.23
C ILE A 53 -10.06 21.16 -0.60
N GLU A 54 -9.58 22.33 -1.05
CA GLU A 54 -10.42 23.41 -1.58
C GLU A 54 -10.26 23.46 -3.10
N ILE A 55 -11.35 23.21 -3.82
CA ILE A 55 -11.37 23.15 -5.28
C ILE A 55 -12.01 24.43 -5.82
N ASP A 56 -11.36 25.08 -6.79
CA ASP A 56 -12.01 26.17 -7.53
C ASP A 56 -13.05 25.59 -8.49
N ALA A 57 -14.33 25.76 -8.14
CA ALA A 57 -15.46 25.21 -8.91
C ALA A 57 -15.59 25.83 -10.32
N ASP A 58 -14.96 26.98 -10.58
CA ASP A 58 -14.94 27.63 -11.89
C ASP A 58 -13.70 27.24 -12.71
N ALA A 59 -12.75 26.48 -12.14
CA ALA A 59 -11.51 26.08 -12.81
C ALA A 59 -11.69 24.81 -13.66
N SER A 60 -11.13 24.83 -14.87
CA SER A 60 -10.94 23.62 -15.67
C SER A 60 -9.58 23.01 -15.36
N VAL A 61 -9.53 21.69 -15.13
CA VAL A 61 -8.26 20.96 -15.06
C VAL A 61 -7.49 21.08 -16.36
N ALA A 62 -6.15 21.05 -16.26
CA ALA A 62 -5.27 21.02 -17.42
C ALA A 62 -5.51 19.74 -18.26
N GLU A 63 -5.20 19.82 -19.56
CA GLU A 63 -5.20 18.65 -20.46
C GLU A 63 -4.02 17.70 -20.20
N GLU A 64 -2.97 18.19 -19.54
CA GLU A 64 -1.84 17.38 -19.09
C GLU A 64 -1.91 17.22 -17.57
N THR A 65 -1.50 16.07 -17.07
CA THR A 65 -1.40 15.81 -15.63
C THR A 65 -0.48 16.83 -14.93
N VAL A 66 -1.02 17.49 -13.90
CA VAL A 66 -0.29 18.41 -13.01
C VAL A 66 0.08 17.67 -11.74
N VAL A 67 1.35 17.78 -11.33
CA VAL A 67 1.88 17.12 -10.14
C VAL A 67 2.51 18.16 -9.22
N GLU A 68 2.09 18.19 -7.96
CA GLU A 68 2.68 19.04 -6.93
C GLU A 68 3.11 18.22 -5.71
N VAL A 69 4.37 18.36 -5.31
CA VAL A 69 4.87 17.81 -4.06
C VAL A 69 4.63 18.84 -2.95
N LEU A 70 3.49 18.71 -2.29
CA LEU A 70 3.03 19.64 -1.25
C LEU A 70 3.91 19.56 0.00
N ARG A 71 4.40 18.36 0.30
CA ARG A 71 5.36 18.12 1.38
C ARG A 71 6.32 17.02 0.96
N GLU A 72 7.60 17.32 1.04
CA GLU A 72 8.66 16.32 0.86
C GLU A 72 8.84 15.51 2.15
N GLY A 73 8.83 14.18 2.00
CA GLY A 73 9.17 13.23 3.06
C GLY A 73 10.68 13.13 3.28
N GLU A 74 11.08 12.41 4.33
CA GLU A 74 12.49 12.17 4.67
C GLU A 74 12.86 10.67 4.61
N GLY A 75 11.92 9.83 4.17
CA GLY A 75 12.09 8.39 4.08
C GLY A 75 12.81 7.94 2.81
N ALA A 76 12.71 6.64 2.52
CA ALA A 76 13.30 6.07 1.31
C ALA A 76 12.66 6.66 0.04
N GLU A 77 13.46 6.81 -1.02
CA GLU A 77 12.97 7.17 -2.35
C GLU A 77 12.17 5.99 -2.93
N VAL A 78 11.00 6.29 -3.52
CA VAL A 78 10.15 5.33 -4.22
C VAL A 78 10.77 4.98 -5.56
N ALA A 79 11.01 3.69 -5.81
CA ALA A 79 11.44 3.18 -7.10
C ALA A 79 10.26 2.69 -7.95
N GLU A 80 10.49 2.56 -9.26
CA GLU A 80 9.54 1.92 -10.17
C GLU A 80 9.26 0.47 -9.75
N GLY A 81 7.98 0.10 -9.68
CA GLY A 81 7.52 -1.22 -9.28
C GLY A 81 7.43 -1.47 -7.77
N ASP A 82 7.89 -0.52 -6.94
CA ASP A 82 7.80 -0.63 -5.49
C ASP A 82 6.35 -0.82 -5.04
N TYR A 83 6.16 -1.69 -4.04
CA TYR A 83 4.88 -1.81 -3.35
C TYR A 83 4.74 -0.64 -2.38
N LEU A 84 3.69 0.15 -2.58
CA LEU A 84 3.37 1.33 -1.79
C LEU A 84 2.22 1.02 -0.84
N ARG A 85 2.34 1.52 0.40
CA ARG A 85 1.23 1.67 1.33
C ARG A 85 0.96 3.15 1.50
N MET A 86 -0.27 3.58 1.22
CA MET A 86 -0.60 5.00 1.11
C MET A 86 -1.96 5.33 1.72
N ASP A 87 -2.06 6.54 2.24
CA ASP A 87 -3.36 7.17 2.44
C ASP A 87 -3.72 8.02 1.21
N VAL A 88 -4.99 7.98 0.82
CA VAL A 88 -5.45 8.55 -0.45
C VAL A 88 -6.78 9.26 -0.28
N VAL A 89 -6.87 10.48 -0.80
CA VAL A 89 -8.15 11.12 -1.15
C VAL A 89 -8.15 11.36 -2.65
N ALA A 90 -9.23 10.97 -3.34
CA ALA A 90 -9.47 11.31 -4.72
C ALA A 90 -10.83 12.00 -4.83
N THR A 91 -10.90 13.15 -5.47
CA THR A 91 -12.11 13.97 -5.58
C THR A 91 -12.38 14.36 -7.02
N ALA A 92 -13.61 14.15 -7.48
CA ALA A 92 -14.08 14.69 -8.75
C ALA A 92 -14.42 16.19 -8.60
N VAL A 93 -13.79 17.04 -9.43
CA VAL A 93 -13.84 18.50 -9.34
C VAL A 93 -15.26 19.05 -9.47
N ALA A 94 -15.95 18.72 -10.58
CA ALA A 94 -17.27 19.30 -10.88
C ALA A 94 -18.40 18.83 -9.94
N GLN A 95 -18.23 17.68 -9.30
CA GLN A 95 -19.25 17.05 -8.46
C GLN A 95 -18.94 17.20 -6.96
N GLU A 96 -17.73 17.68 -6.62
CA GLU A 96 -17.16 17.65 -5.26
C GLU A 96 -17.36 16.27 -4.58
N ALA A 97 -17.30 15.22 -5.39
CA ALA A 97 -17.59 13.85 -4.97
C ALA A 97 -16.28 13.12 -4.68
N GLU A 98 -16.14 12.62 -3.46
CA GLU A 98 -15.03 11.74 -3.08
C GLU A 98 -15.18 10.40 -3.83
N LEU A 99 -14.18 10.06 -4.62
CA LEU A 99 -14.05 8.79 -5.34
C LEU A 99 -13.38 7.74 -4.44
N VAL A 100 -12.36 8.16 -3.68
CA VAL A 100 -11.60 7.35 -2.73
C VAL A 100 -11.27 8.23 -1.52
N ASN A 101 -11.39 7.68 -0.31
CA ASN A 101 -10.95 8.33 0.92
C ASN A 101 -10.54 7.27 1.95
N THR A 102 -9.27 7.21 2.35
CA THR A 102 -8.81 6.24 3.37
C THR A 102 -9.07 6.69 4.81
N TRP A 103 -9.36 7.98 5.03
CA TRP A 103 -9.69 8.52 6.35
C TRP A 103 -11.17 8.43 6.68
N ARG A 104 -12.03 8.06 5.71
CA ARG A 104 -13.46 7.91 5.90
C ARG A 104 -14.00 6.60 5.36
N THR A 105 -15.01 6.06 6.02
CA THR A 105 -15.82 4.96 5.50
C THR A 105 -16.68 5.44 4.33
N THR A 106 -17.27 4.48 3.60
CA THR A 106 -18.24 4.77 2.53
C THR A 106 -19.50 5.48 3.03
N GLU A 107 -19.78 5.43 4.33
CA GLU A 107 -20.89 6.14 4.98
C GLU A 107 -20.49 7.56 5.44
N GLY A 108 -19.23 7.95 5.22
CA GLY A 108 -18.67 9.26 5.57
C GLY A 108 -18.23 9.39 7.03
N GLU A 109 -18.20 8.29 7.78
CA GLU A 109 -17.69 8.27 9.16
C GLU A 109 -16.16 8.17 9.17
N PRO A 110 -15.45 8.70 10.17
CA PRO A 110 -14.00 8.51 10.28
C PRO A 110 -13.63 7.02 10.31
N THR A 111 -12.60 6.63 9.56
CA THR A 111 -12.08 5.26 9.58
C THR A 111 -11.60 4.92 10.99
N GLU A 112 -12.05 3.78 11.52
CA GLU A 112 -11.59 3.28 12.81
C GLU A 112 -10.11 2.90 12.74
N GLN A 113 -9.38 3.22 13.81
CA GLN A 113 -7.98 2.85 13.97
C GLN A 113 -7.88 1.87 15.14
N SER A 114 -7.02 0.87 15.01
CA SER A 114 -6.66 0.00 16.13
C SER A 114 -5.88 0.77 17.21
N GLU A 115 -5.68 0.12 18.37
CA GLU A 115 -4.97 0.75 19.50
C GLU A 115 -3.52 1.14 19.19
N ASP A 116 -2.88 0.46 18.25
CA ASP A 116 -1.53 0.74 17.73
C ASP A 116 -1.53 1.66 16.50
N GLY A 117 -2.71 2.17 16.10
CA GLY A 117 -2.86 3.16 15.02
C GLY A 117 -2.94 2.57 13.62
N ALA A 118 -3.05 1.25 13.47
CA ALA A 118 -3.32 0.63 12.18
C ALA A 118 -4.72 1.00 11.68
N LYS A 119 -4.82 1.31 10.39
CA LYS A 119 -6.06 1.60 9.69
C LYS A 119 -5.98 1.10 8.26
N PRO A 120 -7.12 0.80 7.62
CA PRO A 120 -7.16 0.50 6.19
C PRO A 120 -6.51 1.60 5.35
N GLN A 121 -5.63 1.19 4.45
CA GLN A 121 -4.85 2.03 3.54
C GLN A 121 -4.86 1.42 2.13
N VAL A 122 -4.51 2.20 1.12
CA VAL A 122 -4.40 1.71 -0.25
C VAL A 122 -3.03 1.09 -0.46
N ILE A 123 -3.03 -0.13 -1.00
CA ILE A 123 -1.84 -0.83 -1.46
C ILE A 123 -1.83 -0.82 -2.99
N ALA A 124 -0.75 -0.35 -3.58
CA ALA A 124 -0.57 -0.30 -5.03
C ALA A 124 0.91 -0.42 -5.39
N GLN A 125 1.21 -0.64 -6.66
CA GLN A 125 2.58 -0.61 -7.16
C GLN A 125 2.87 0.72 -7.87
N ALA A 126 4.04 1.29 -7.60
CA ALA A 126 4.49 2.52 -8.22
C ALA A 126 4.70 2.30 -9.72
N ASN A 127 4.02 3.09 -10.57
CA ASN A 127 4.15 3.03 -12.02
C ASN A 127 3.80 1.65 -12.63
N VAL A 128 2.82 0.94 -12.06
CA VAL A 128 2.31 -0.33 -12.57
C VAL A 128 0.79 -0.30 -12.60
N GLU A 129 0.21 -0.68 -13.74
CA GLU A 129 -1.24 -0.80 -13.90
C GLU A 129 -1.79 -1.90 -13.00
N SER A 130 -2.64 -1.56 -12.03
CA SER A 130 -3.14 -2.49 -11.02
C SER A 130 -4.53 -2.10 -10.51
N SER A 131 -4.77 -2.14 -9.20
CA SER A 131 -6.00 -1.62 -8.57
C SER A 131 -6.09 -0.10 -8.71
N LEU A 132 -4.95 0.59 -8.75
CA LEU A 132 -4.84 1.97 -9.16
C LEU A 132 -4.25 2.07 -10.58
N PRO A 133 -4.72 3.02 -11.41
CA PRO A 133 -4.14 3.30 -12.71
C PRO A 133 -2.65 3.66 -12.62
N GLN A 134 -1.86 3.22 -13.59
CA GLN A 134 -0.44 3.57 -13.66
C GLN A 134 -0.23 5.09 -13.68
N THR A 135 -1.09 5.82 -14.39
CA THR A 135 -0.96 7.28 -14.58
C THR A 135 -1.10 8.07 -13.28
N VAL A 136 -1.77 7.55 -12.25
CA VAL A 136 -1.84 8.21 -10.93
C VAL A 136 -0.68 7.82 -10.01
N THR A 137 -0.04 6.67 -10.23
CA THR A 137 1.09 6.20 -9.39
C THR A 137 2.46 6.49 -10.00
N GLU A 138 2.57 6.69 -11.32
CA GLU A 138 3.80 7.09 -12.01
C GLU A 138 4.43 8.36 -11.41
N PRO A 139 3.68 9.43 -11.10
CA PRO A 139 4.23 10.64 -10.49
C PRO A 139 4.85 10.44 -9.10
N LEU A 140 4.54 9.31 -8.44
CA LEU A 140 5.06 9.00 -7.11
C LEU A 140 6.47 8.42 -7.16
N VAL A 141 6.94 7.95 -8.33
CA VAL A 141 8.32 7.48 -8.50
C VAL A 141 9.30 8.62 -8.30
N GLY A 142 10.34 8.38 -7.52
CA GLY A 142 11.34 9.38 -7.12
C GLY A 142 10.91 10.26 -5.93
N GLN A 143 9.67 10.14 -5.44
CA GLN A 143 9.24 10.82 -4.22
C GLN A 143 9.75 10.07 -2.98
N GLN A 144 9.83 10.77 -1.85
CA GLN A 144 10.27 10.15 -0.59
C GLN A 144 9.08 9.63 0.21
N VAL A 145 9.24 8.50 0.89
CA VAL A 145 8.31 8.07 1.93
C VAL A 145 8.14 9.18 2.97
N GLY A 146 6.89 9.44 3.35
CA GLY A 146 6.45 10.58 4.16
C GLY A 146 6.03 11.81 3.35
N SER A 147 6.13 11.77 2.02
CA SER A 147 5.68 12.88 1.17
C SER A 147 4.15 12.94 1.07
N ARG A 148 3.62 14.16 0.94
CA ARG A 148 2.27 14.41 0.44
C ARG A 148 2.36 14.94 -0.99
N VAL A 149 1.73 14.25 -1.92
CA VAL A 149 1.78 14.54 -3.36
C VAL A 149 0.38 14.71 -3.89
N GLN A 150 0.16 15.78 -4.63
CA GLN A 150 -1.07 16.07 -5.35
C GLN A 150 -0.87 15.76 -6.84
N VAL A 151 -1.84 15.06 -7.42
CA VAL A 151 -1.88 14.74 -8.85
C VAL A 151 -3.25 15.13 -9.38
N GLU A 152 -3.28 15.99 -10.39
CA GLU A 152 -4.52 16.49 -10.99
C GLU A 152 -4.51 16.28 -12.49
N GLY A 153 -5.69 16.05 -13.06
CA GLY A 153 -5.83 15.91 -14.50
C GLY A 153 -7.24 15.52 -14.89
N GLN A 154 -7.40 15.27 -16.18
CA GLN A 154 -8.66 14.79 -16.72
C GLN A 154 -8.89 13.32 -16.37
N ALA A 155 -10.13 12.95 -16.05
CA ALA A 155 -10.49 11.59 -15.67
C ALA A 155 -10.15 10.58 -16.78
N GLY A 156 -10.27 10.98 -18.06
CA GLY A 156 -9.88 10.13 -19.19
C GLY A 156 -8.38 9.81 -19.24
N GLU A 157 -7.53 10.75 -18.80
CA GLU A 157 -6.07 10.58 -18.73
C GLU A 157 -5.66 9.79 -17.48
N LEU A 158 -6.19 10.17 -16.31
CA LEU A 158 -5.80 9.58 -15.03
C LEU A 158 -6.46 8.24 -14.74
N LEU A 159 -7.70 8.02 -15.16
CA LEU A 159 -8.48 6.83 -14.82
C LEU A 159 -8.80 5.94 -16.03
N GLY A 160 -8.65 6.48 -17.25
CA GLY A 160 -8.98 5.77 -18.48
C GLY A 160 -10.40 5.19 -18.45
N ALA A 161 -10.52 3.89 -18.70
CA ALA A 161 -11.81 3.20 -18.72
C ALA A 161 -12.52 3.17 -17.34
N ALA A 162 -11.80 3.38 -16.23
CA ALA A 162 -12.40 3.43 -14.90
C ALA A 162 -13.24 4.70 -14.68
N ALA A 163 -12.93 5.81 -15.36
CA ALA A 163 -13.69 7.06 -15.27
C ALA A 163 -15.19 6.84 -15.51
N GLN A 164 -15.54 6.10 -16.56
CA GLN A 164 -16.94 5.83 -16.91
C GLN A 164 -17.65 4.94 -15.88
N GLN A 165 -16.92 4.07 -15.18
CA GLN A 165 -17.50 3.19 -14.15
C GLN A 165 -17.92 3.97 -12.91
N VAL A 166 -17.20 5.05 -12.60
CA VAL A 166 -17.52 5.98 -11.51
C VAL A 166 -18.37 7.17 -11.96
N GLY A 167 -18.85 7.16 -13.21
CA GLY A 167 -19.79 8.16 -13.73
C GLY A 167 -19.14 9.48 -14.18
N LEU A 168 -17.84 9.48 -14.45
CA LEU A 168 -17.09 10.64 -14.96
C LEU A 168 -17.01 10.63 -16.48
N GLN A 169 -17.06 11.82 -17.07
CA GLN A 169 -16.72 12.09 -18.47
C GLN A 169 -15.20 12.16 -18.63
N GLU A 170 -14.70 12.00 -19.85
CA GLU A 170 -13.24 12.00 -20.09
C GLU A 170 -12.59 13.33 -19.70
N ASP A 171 -13.30 14.44 -19.89
CA ASP A 171 -12.88 15.81 -19.61
C ASP A 171 -13.20 16.28 -18.17
N ASP A 172 -13.83 15.43 -17.35
CA ASP A 172 -14.07 15.76 -15.94
C ASP A 172 -12.74 15.83 -15.19
N GLY A 173 -12.57 16.85 -14.35
CA GLY A 173 -11.38 17.00 -13.52
C GLY A 173 -11.37 16.08 -12.31
N VAL A 174 -10.21 15.53 -12.00
CA VAL A 174 -9.97 14.73 -10.80
C VAL A 174 -8.72 15.22 -10.09
N VAL A 175 -8.80 15.30 -8.76
CA VAL A 175 -7.70 15.67 -7.87
C VAL A 175 -7.42 14.47 -6.98
N TRP A 176 -6.17 14.00 -6.98
CA TRP A 176 -5.67 12.96 -6.09
C TRP A 176 -4.69 13.56 -5.11
N VAL A 177 -4.79 13.18 -3.85
CA VAL A 177 -3.84 13.51 -2.79
C VAL A 177 -3.37 12.21 -2.17
N PHE A 178 -2.07 11.97 -2.27
CA PHE A 178 -1.39 10.79 -1.74
C PHE A 178 -0.50 11.18 -0.57
N ASP A 179 -0.64 10.46 0.54
CA ASP A 179 0.41 10.38 1.55
C ASP A 179 1.13 9.05 1.41
N ILE A 180 2.42 9.11 1.04
CA ILE A 180 3.25 7.92 0.88
C ILE A 180 3.68 7.46 2.27
N VAL A 181 3.03 6.43 2.81
CA VAL A 181 3.31 5.96 4.18
C VAL A 181 4.49 5.00 4.21
N ALA A 182 4.63 4.15 3.20
CA ALA A 182 5.77 3.28 3.04
C ALA A 182 5.95 2.80 1.59
N ALA A 183 7.15 2.34 1.30
CA ALA A 183 7.53 1.76 0.02
C ALA A 183 8.47 0.57 0.25
N ALA A 184 8.31 -0.50 -0.54
CA ALA A 184 9.17 -1.66 -0.51
C ALA A 184 9.49 -2.18 -1.91
N SER A 185 10.78 -2.25 -2.23
CA SER A 185 11.28 -2.95 -3.42
C SER A 185 11.35 -4.44 -3.12
N VAL A 186 10.49 -5.21 -3.79
CA VAL A 186 10.39 -6.66 -3.62
C VAL A 186 10.43 -7.31 -5.00
N ASP A 187 11.20 -8.39 -5.14
CA ASP A 187 11.14 -9.22 -6.35
C ASP A 187 9.81 -9.99 -6.35
N PRO A 188 8.86 -9.69 -7.25
CA PRO A 188 7.54 -10.34 -7.24
C PRO A 188 7.61 -11.82 -7.64
N ALA A 189 8.73 -12.28 -8.20
CA ALA A 189 9.00 -13.69 -8.47
C ALA A 189 9.80 -14.36 -7.34
N GLY A 190 10.14 -13.61 -6.28
CA GLY A 190 10.88 -14.10 -5.14
C GLY A 190 10.11 -15.17 -4.35
N SER A 191 10.85 -15.94 -3.57
CA SER A 191 10.30 -16.99 -2.71
C SER A 191 11.11 -17.10 -1.44
N VAL A 192 10.52 -17.68 -0.40
CA VAL A 192 11.24 -17.93 0.85
C VAL A 192 12.24 -19.08 0.66
N GLU A 193 13.50 -18.79 0.97
CA GLU A 193 14.59 -19.77 1.04
C GLU A 193 14.83 -20.19 2.49
N GLY A 194 15.13 -21.47 2.71
CA GLY A 194 15.50 -21.97 4.05
C GLY A 194 15.26 -23.46 4.23
N GLU A 195 15.65 -23.99 5.38
CA GLU A 195 15.31 -25.36 5.78
C GLU A 195 13.83 -25.39 6.20
N GLN A 196 13.03 -26.22 5.54
CA GLN A 196 11.62 -26.37 5.88
C GLN A 196 11.45 -27.43 6.98
N ALA A 197 10.76 -27.05 8.05
CA ALA A 197 10.30 -27.98 9.08
C ALA A 197 9.24 -28.95 8.54
N GLU A 198 9.19 -30.14 9.13
CA GLU A 198 8.08 -31.07 8.89
C GLU A 198 6.78 -30.48 9.46
N THR A 199 5.67 -30.69 8.76
CA THR A 199 4.34 -30.27 9.21
C THR A 199 3.91 -31.09 10.42
N GLU A 200 3.21 -30.47 11.38
CA GLU A 200 2.75 -31.16 12.58
C GLU A 200 1.71 -32.26 12.26
N ASP A 201 1.63 -33.27 13.14
CA ASP A 201 0.69 -34.39 12.97
C ASP A 201 -0.76 -33.88 12.86
N GLY A 202 -1.46 -34.32 11.80
CA GLY A 202 -2.85 -33.92 11.52
C GLY A 202 -2.99 -32.61 10.73
N LEU A 203 -1.90 -31.90 10.45
CA LEU A 203 -1.89 -30.77 9.53
C LEU A 203 -1.58 -31.21 8.09
N PRO A 204 -1.99 -30.41 7.08
CA PRO A 204 -1.63 -30.65 5.69
C PRO A 204 -0.11 -30.65 5.49
N THR A 205 0.39 -31.59 4.69
CA THR A 205 1.82 -31.65 4.35
C THR A 205 2.13 -30.71 3.19
N VAL A 206 3.33 -30.12 3.19
CA VAL A 206 3.75 -29.13 2.21
C VAL A 206 5.06 -29.55 1.55
N GLU A 207 5.06 -29.67 0.22
CA GLU A 207 6.24 -29.92 -0.59
C GLU A 207 6.46 -28.79 -1.58
N MET A 208 7.66 -28.20 -1.62
CA MET A 208 7.97 -27.13 -2.56
C MET A 208 8.30 -27.67 -3.95
N ALA A 209 7.69 -27.07 -4.97
CA ALA A 209 7.99 -27.30 -6.37
C ALA A 209 8.23 -25.97 -7.11
N ASP A 210 8.66 -26.07 -8.37
CA ASP A 210 8.91 -24.90 -9.23
C ASP A 210 7.66 -24.04 -9.45
N GLU A 211 6.48 -24.66 -9.41
CA GLU A 211 5.16 -24.03 -9.61
C GLU A 211 4.56 -23.53 -8.27
N GLY A 212 5.32 -23.56 -7.17
CA GLY A 212 4.89 -23.18 -5.82
C GLY A 212 4.71 -24.38 -4.88
N PRO A 213 4.17 -24.14 -3.66
CA PRO A 213 3.94 -25.19 -2.68
C PRO A 213 2.81 -26.13 -3.11
N GLN A 214 3.08 -27.43 -3.09
CA GLN A 214 2.09 -28.50 -3.21
C GLN A 214 1.58 -28.86 -1.81
N ILE A 215 0.28 -28.66 -1.59
CA ILE A 215 -0.38 -28.89 -0.31
C ILE A 215 -1.17 -30.20 -0.40
N THR A 216 -0.92 -31.13 0.52
CA THR A 216 -1.69 -32.39 0.62
C THR A 216 -2.46 -32.42 1.93
N VAL A 217 -3.79 -32.37 1.83
CA VAL A 217 -4.70 -32.44 2.99
C VAL A 217 -4.85 -33.90 3.45
N PRO A 218 -4.86 -34.20 4.77
CA PRO A 218 -5.03 -35.57 5.27
C PRO A 218 -6.39 -36.18 4.87
N GLU A 219 -6.38 -37.38 4.30
CA GLU A 219 -7.61 -38.07 3.89
C GLU A 219 -8.39 -38.61 5.09
N GLY A 220 -9.70 -38.30 5.14
CA GLY A 220 -10.62 -38.88 6.11
C GLY A 220 -10.51 -38.29 7.52
N GLU A 221 -9.79 -37.17 7.68
CA GLU A 221 -9.73 -36.38 8.90
C GLU A 221 -10.63 -35.14 8.81
N ASP A 222 -11.27 -34.80 9.92
CA ASP A 222 -12.02 -33.55 10.04
C ASP A 222 -11.05 -32.37 10.15
N PRO A 223 -11.34 -31.22 9.51
CA PRO A 223 -10.51 -30.03 9.67
C PRO A 223 -10.47 -29.56 11.14
N PRO A 224 -9.36 -28.94 11.58
CA PRO A 224 -9.29 -28.23 12.85
C PRO A 224 -10.43 -27.21 12.99
N ALA A 225 -11.02 -27.15 14.18
CA ALA A 225 -12.11 -26.22 14.49
C ALA A 225 -11.62 -24.80 14.86
N GLU A 226 -10.32 -24.66 15.14
CA GLU A 226 -9.65 -23.40 15.47
C GLU A 226 -8.56 -23.14 14.44
N LEU A 227 -8.23 -21.86 14.21
CA LEU A 227 -7.10 -21.47 13.37
C LEU A 227 -5.84 -22.22 13.80
N GLN A 228 -5.22 -22.93 12.86
CA GLN A 228 -3.89 -23.49 13.03
C GLN A 228 -2.90 -22.66 12.23
N GLU A 229 -1.76 -22.41 12.84
CA GLU A 229 -0.67 -21.65 12.26
C GLU A 229 0.63 -22.39 12.58
N GLN A 230 1.39 -22.74 11.54
CA GLN A 230 2.68 -23.37 11.69
C GLN A 230 3.73 -22.63 10.89
N LEU A 231 4.80 -22.21 11.54
CA LEU A 231 6.01 -21.72 10.88
C LEU A 231 6.73 -22.91 10.23
N LEU A 232 6.84 -22.91 8.91
CA LEU A 232 7.53 -23.95 8.15
C LEU A 232 8.97 -23.57 7.83
N VAL A 233 9.23 -22.30 7.49
CA VAL A 233 10.57 -21.76 7.31
C VAL A 233 10.65 -20.48 8.12
N GLU A 234 11.69 -20.36 8.95
CA GLU A 234 11.98 -19.15 9.73
C GLU A 234 12.81 -18.18 8.87
N GLY A 235 12.31 -16.96 8.72
CA GLY A 235 12.98 -15.84 8.09
C GLY A 235 13.74 -14.98 9.09
N ASP A 236 14.74 -14.26 8.59
CA ASP A 236 15.57 -13.33 9.37
C ASP A 236 15.21 -11.84 9.14
N GLY A 237 14.11 -11.57 8.41
CA GLY A 237 13.67 -10.22 8.09
C GLY A 237 12.98 -9.52 9.26
N PRO A 238 12.53 -8.27 9.07
CA PRO A 238 11.77 -7.55 10.10
C PRO A 238 10.47 -8.28 10.47
N GLU A 239 10.08 -8.16 11.74
CA GLU A 239 8.78 -8.62 12.24
C GLU A 239 7.66 -7.79 11.60
N VAL A 240 6.59 -8.49 11.25
CA VAL A 240 5.35 -7.98 10.67
C VAL A 240 4.50 -7.37 11.78
N ALA A 241 4.34 -6.06 11.72
CA ALA A 241 3.46 -5.30 12.59
C ALA A 241 2.04 -5.21 12.04
N ASN A 242 1.07 -5.06 12.93
CA ASN A 242 -0.30 -4.76 12.60
C ASN A 242 -0.40 -3.52 11.67
N GLY A 243 -1.21 -3.60 10.62
CA GLY A 243 -1.41 -2.55 9.64
C GLY A 243 -0.35 -2.45 8.55
N GLN A 244 0.69 -3.29 8.54
CA GLN A 244 1.65 -3.32 7.44
C GLN A 244 1.05 -3.94 6.19
N ALA A 245 1.54 -3.50 5.03
CA ALA A 245 1.32 -4.20 3.78
C ALA A 245 2.34 -5.32 3.67
N LEU A 246 1.89 -6.56 3.51
CA LEU A 246 2.74 -7.69 3.17
C LEU A 246 2.75 -7.88 1.66
N VAL A 247 3.92 -8.20 1.12
CA VAL A 247 4.08 -8.75 -0.22
C VAL A 247 4.32 -10.23 -0.05
N VAL A 248 3.45 -11.06 -0.62
CA VAL A 248 3.45 -12.51 -0.41
C VAL A 248 3.37 -13.29 -1.71
N GLN A 249 3.99 -14.46 -1.69
CA GLN A 249 3.63 -15.56 -2.57
C GLN A 249 2.77 -16.56 -1.77
N TYR A 250 1.71 -17.12 -2.35
CA TYR A 250 0.88 -18.09 -1.66
C TYR A 250 0.21 -19.09 -2.61
N THR A 251 -0.21 -20.21 -2.03
CA THR A 251 -1.18 -21.13 -2.62
C THR A 251 -2.25 -21.43 -1.58
N GLY A 252 -3.52 -21.34 -1.99
CA GLY A 252 -4.69 -21.67 -1.19
C GLY A 252 -5.42 -22.89 -1.76
N VAL A 253 -5.72 -23.88 -0.91
CA VAL A 253 -6.53 -25.04 -1.23
C VAL A 253 -7.73 -25.19 -0.29
N THR A 254 -8.82 -25.77 -0.77
CA THR A 254 -9.96 -26.16 0.08
C THR A 254 -9.63 -27.44 0.83
N TRP A 255 -9.93 -27.52 2.13
CA TRP A 255 -9.69 -28.75 2.91
C TRP A 255 -10.48 -29.95 2.36
N ALA A 256 -11.70 -29.71 1.87
CA ALA A 256 -12.65 -30.77 1.53
C ALA A 256 -12.16 -31.73 0.42
N ASP A 257 -11.41 -31.20 -0.55
CA ASP A 257 -10.96 -31.91 -1.74
C ASP A 257 -9.47 -31.67 -2.07
N GLY A 258 -8.80 -30.74 -1.37
CA GLY A 258 -7.42 -30.34 -1.64
C GLY A 258 -7.26 -29.57 -2.95
N GLU A 259 -8.35 -29.09 -3.56
CA GLU A 259 -8.28 -28.36 -4.82
C GLU A 259 -7.75 -26.93 -4.60
N VAL A 260 -6.80 -26.51 -5.45
CA VAL A 260 -6.30 -25.14 -5.48
C VAL A 260 -7.41 -24.22 -5.96
N PHE A 261 -7.78 -23.24 -5.15
CA PHE A 261 -8.74 -22.20 -5.53
C PHE A 261 -8.06 -20.89 -5.95
N ASP A 262 -6.84 -20.63 -5.45
CA ASP A 262 -6.03 -19.47 -5.83
C ASP A 262 -4.55 -19.72 -5.54
N SER A 263 -3.69 -19.23 -6.43
CA SER A 263 -2.24 -19.27 -6.25
C SER A 263 -1.60 -18.08 -6.96
N SER A 264 -0.76 -17.34 -6.24
CA SER A 264 0.01 -16.24 -6.82
C SER A 264 1.13 -16.75 -7.74
N TRP A 265 1.59 -17.98 -7.52
CA TRP A 265 2.56 -18.66 -8.37
C TRP A 265 1.99 -18.97 -9.75
N GLU A 266 0.76 -19.49 -9.82
CA GLU A 266 0.08 -19.75 -11.10
C GLU A 266 -0.19 -18.46 -11.88
N ARG A 267 -0.35 -17.34 -11.16
CA ARG A 267 -0.53 -16.00 -11.74
C ARG A 267 0.80 -15.32 -12.11
N GLU A 268 1.94 -15.94 -11.79
CA GLU A 268 3.29 -15.40 -11.98
C GLU A 268 3.46 -13.99 -11.39
N SER A 269 2.74 -13.68 -10.31
CA SER A 269 2.73 -12.36 -9.69
C SER A 269 2.43 -12.47 -8.20
N ALA A 270 3.39 -12.04 -7.38
CA ALA A 270 3.17 -11.79 -5.96
C ALA A 270 1.96 -10.88 -5.73
N SER A 271 1.35 -11.07 -4.57
CA SER A 271 0.18 -10.31 -4.15
C SER A 271 0.53 -9.48 -2.92
N ALA A 272 -0.06 -8.29 -2.82
CA ALA A 272 0.17 -7.41 -1.68
C ALA A 272 -1.13 -7.09 -0.96
N PHE A 273 -1.11 -7.22 0.36
CA PHE A 273 -2.28 -7.04 1.21
C PHE A 273 -1.90 -6.38 2.52
N GLN A 274 -2.78 -5.54 3.04
CA GLN A 274 -2.65 -5.04 4.40
C GLN A 274 -3.18 -6.08 5.39
N ILE A 275 -2.45 -6.33 6.47
CA ILE A 275 -2.82 -7.28 7.51
C ILE A 275 -3.18 -6.59 8.82
N GLY A 276 -4.10 -7.20 9.57
CA GLY A 276 -4.58 -6.75 10.87
C GLY A 276 -5.57 -5.57 10.83
N THR A 277 -6.07 -5.23 9.64
CA THR A 277 -7.01 -4.12 9.40
C THR A 277 -8.39 -4.57 8.95
N GLY A 278 -8.67 -5.87 8.90
CA GLY A 278 -9.91 -6.42 8.34
C GLY A 278 -9.95 -6.41 6.81
N SER A 279 -8.80 -6.17 6.16
CA SER A 279 -8.69 -6.08 4.70
C SER A 279 -8.59 -7.45 4.02
N VAL A 280 -8.25 -8.49 4.79
CA VAL A 280 -8.22 -9.90 4.36
C VAL A 280 -9.04 -10.76 5.32
N VAL A 281 -9.14 -12.06 5.05
CA VAL A 281 -9.88 -12.98 5.94
C VAL A 281 -9.27 -12.97 7.35
N PRO A 282 -10.08 -13.08 8.43
CA PRO A 282 -9.59 -13.00 9.81
C PRO A 282 -8.43 -13.95 10.13
N GLY A 283 -8.38 -15.13 9.51
CA GLY A 283 -7.28 -16.07 9.69
C GLY A 283 -5.93 -15.57 9.18
N TRP A 284 -5.89 -14.72 8.15
CA TRP A 284 -4.67 -14.06 7.69
C TRP A 284 -4.29 -12.90 8.63
N ASP A 285 -5.26 -12.06 8.98
CA ASP A 285 -5.05 -10.94 9.91
C ASP A 285 -4.49 -11.41 11.26
N GLN A 286 -4.98 -12.53 11.78
CA GLN A 286 -4.48 -13.10 13.02
C GLN A 286 -3.20 -13.93 12.82
N GLY A 287 -3.13 -14.71 11.74
CA GLY A 287 -2.07 -15.71 11.54
C GLY A 287 -0.73 -15.17 11.01
N LEU A 288 -0.71 -13.93 10.52
CA LEU A 288 0.48 -13.33 9.90
C LEU A 288 1.08 -12.16 10.70
N VAL A 289 0.33 -11.56 11.64
CA VAL A 289 0.89 -10.56 12.57
C VAL A 289 1.92 -11.23 13.48
N GLY A 290 3.09 -10.60 13.64
CA GLY A 290 4.20 -11.13 14.44
C GLY A 290 5.07 -12.18 13.74
N LYS A 291 4.78 -12.50 12.47
CA LYS A 291 5.69 -13.24 11.58
C LYS A 291 6.81 -12.35 11.09
N HIS A 292 7.78 -12.90 10.38
CA HIS A 292 8.89 -12.15 9.83
C HIS A 292 8.86 -12.19 8.30
N VAL A 293 9.36 -11.12 7.67
CA VAL A 293 9.73 -11.20 6.25
C VAL A 293 10.78 -12.31 6.10
N GLY A 294 10.56 -13.21 5.15
CA GLY A 294 11.31 -14.44 4.97
C GLY A 294 10.64 -15.66 5.61
N ASP A 295 9.53 -15.53 6.34
CA ASP A 295 8.80 -16.67 6.87
C ASP A 295 8.00 -17.39 5.78
N ARG A 296 8.00 -18.72 5.81
CA ARG A 296 6.95 -19.55 5.19
C ARG A 296 6.01 -20.05 6.28
N VAL A 297 4.73 -19.76 6.16
CA VAL A 297 3.70 -20.10 7.16
C VAL A 297 2.62 -20.97 6.52
N LEU A 298 2.29 -22.08 7.17
CA LEU A 298 1.10 -22.87 6.91
C LEU A 298 -0.04 -22.36 7.79
N LEU A 299 -1.17 -22.03 7.18
CA LEU A 299 -2.41 -21.65 7.86
C LEU A 299 -3.51 -22.65 7.54
N VAL A 300 -4.23 -23.13 8.54
CA VAL A 300 -5.51 -23.84 8.37
C VAL A 300 -6.60 -23.02 9.02
N ILE A 301 -7.47 -22.45 8.20
CA ILE A 301 -8.41 -21.40 8.56
C ILE A 301 -9.83 -21.98 8.58
N PRO A 302 -10.47 -22.12 9.75
CA PRO A 302 -11.84 -22.60 9.85
C PRO A 302 -12.82 -21.59 9.23
N PRO A 303 -14.05 -22.02 8.88
CA PRO A 303 -14.96 -21.19 8.09
C PRO A 303 -15.29 -19.83 8.71
N ASP A 304 -15.44 -19.76 10.03
CA ASP A 304 -15.73 -18.53 10.78
C ASP A 304 -14.59 -17.51 10.77
N MET A 305 -13.38 -17.95 10.43
CA MET A 305 -12.19 -17.10 10.21
C MET A 305 -11.82 -16.97 8.72
N ALA A 306 -12.67 -17.50 7.83
CA ALA A 306 -12.56 -17.42 6.37
C ALA A 306 -13.79 -16.70 5.79
N TYR A 307 -14.56 -17.36 4.90
CA TYR A 307 -15.73 -16.78 4.22
C TYR A 307 -17.08 -17.18 4.86
N GLY A 308 -17.07 -17.88 6.00
CA GLY A 308 -18.27 -18.27 6.74
C GLY A 308 -19.26 -19.07 5.88
N ASP A 309 -20.55 -18.73 6.00
CA ASP A 309 -21.65 -19.35 5.26
C ASP A 309 -21.84 -18.78 3.84
N GLN A 310 -20.87 -18.05 3.30
CA GLN A 310 -20.94 -17.42 1.99
C GLN A 310 -20.05 -18.15 0.98
N GLU A 311 -20.54 -18.31 -0.25
CA GLU A 311 -19.69 -18.71 -1.37
C GLU A 311 -18.81 -17.54 -1.81
N ASN A 312 -17.56 -17.80 -2.20
CA ASN A 312 -16.66 -16.77 -2.69
C ASN A 312 -15.75 -17.29 -3.80
N GLY A 313 -15.89 -16.77 -5.03
CA GLY A 313 -14.95 -17.07 -6.11
C GLY A 313 -14.79 -18.56 -6.46
N GLY A 314 -15.81 -19.39 -6.23
CA GLY A 314 -15.73 -20.85 -6.43
C GLY A 314 -15.46 -21.65 -5.14
N ILE A 315 -15.12 -20.97 -4.04
CA ILE A 315 -15.04 -21.55 -2.71
C ILE A 315 -16.46 -21.77 -2.18
N PRO A 316 -16.86 -23.02 -1.85
CA PRO A 316 -18.17 -23.29 -1.28
C PRO A 316 -18.37 -22.65 0.10
N ALA A 317 -19.61 -22.31 0.43
CA ALA A 317 -19.98 -21.87 1.78
C ALA A 317 -19.59 -22.93 2.84
N GLY A 318 -19.05 -22.47 3.97
CA GLY A 318 -18.64 -23.32 5.08
C GLY A 318 -17.28 -24.03 4.86
N SER A 319 -16.48 -23.60 3.89
CA SER A 319 -15.19 -24.23 3.60
C SER A 319 -14.12 -23.86 4.63
N THR A 320 -13.36 -24.86 5.07
CA THR A 320 -12.04 -24.64 5.72
C THR A 320 -11.00 -24.46 4.63
N LEU A 321 -10.15 -23.45 4.78
CA LEU A 321 -9.12 -23.11 3.81
C LEU A 321 -7.74 -23.47 4.36
N VAL A 322 -6.86 -23.93 3.50
CA VAL A 322 -5.45 -24.16 3.82
C VAL A 322 -4.62 -23.26 2.95
N PHE A 323 -3.72 -22.48 3.54
CA PHE A 323 -2.78 -21.62 2.84
C PHE A 323 -1.35 -21.97 3.20
N VAL A 324 -0.47 -21.93 2.22
CA VAL A 324 0.98 -21.76 2.45
C VAL A 324 1.35 -20.39 1.94
N VAL A 325 1.93 -19.57 2.82
CA VAL A 325 2.23 -18.16 2.59
C VAL A 325 3.73 -17.94 2.79
N ASP A 326 4.39 -17.46 1.74
CA ASP A 326 5.75 -16.94 1.76
C ASP A 326 5.69 -15.42 1.91
N ILE A 327 6.18 -14.89 3.03
CA ILE A 327 6.28 -13.45 3.25
C ILE A 327 7.58 -12.96 2.63
N ILE A 328 7.50 -12.35 1.44
CA ILE A 328 8.70 -11.96 0.68
C ILE A 328 9.04 -10.47 0.81
N GLY A 329 8.15 -9.67 1.40
CA GLY A 329 8.43 -8.28 1.74
C GLY A 329 7.33 -7.63 2.58
N ALA A 330 7.59 -6.41 3.06
CA ALA A 330 6.62 -5.60 3.78
C ALA A 330 6.84 -4.10 3.57
N ALA A 331 5.76 -3.32 3.51
CA ALA A 331 5.73 -1.85 3.43
C ALA A 331 4.82 -1.26 4.54
#